data_AF-A0A0E0JEN6-F1
#
_entry.id   AF-A0A0E0JEN6-F1
#
_cell.length_a   1.000
_cell.length_b   1.000
_cell.length_c   1.000
_cell.angle_alpha   90.00
_cell.angle_beta   90.00
_cell.angle_gamma   90.00
#
_symmetry.space_group_name_H-M   'P 1'
#
loop_
_entity.id
_entity.type
_entity.pdbx_description
1 polymer ?
#
loop_
_entity_poly.entity_id
_entity_poly.type
_entity_poly.pdbx_seq_one_letter_code
_entity_poly.pdbx_strand_id
1 'polypeptide(L)'
;MARVGKHRAEAAGESPPPTPPYDRRPLHFAAFLLLADAALVALIVAFVPYTKIDWDAYMAQVDAFVEGEWDYTKIEGDTGPLVYPAGFLYVYSAIKFLTAGQVFPAQILFGVLYIVNLSLVMLLYVKTEVLPWWALGLLSLSKRVHSIFVLRLFNDCFAMTFLHAAMVLIMYHKWYLGLVIFSAAVSIKMNVLLFAPSLLLLMLKAMSIKGVFFALLGAAALQVLLGMPFLLSHPVEYISRAFNLGRVFIHFWSVNFKFVPEKFFVSKELAVALLVLHLTTLLVFAHYKWLKHEGGLFHFLHSRFKDATSIRQLIFAKPKLSTLSKERKIKKGYGNLKI
;
A
#
# COMPACT_ATOMS: atom_id res chain seq x y z
N MET A 1 71.53 -4.03 13.53
CA MET A 1 70.45 -5.01 13.75
C MET A 1 69.59 -4.55 14.91
N ALA A 2 68.28 -4.32 14.67
CA ALA A 2 67.12 -4.32 15.60
C ALA A 2 67.23 -3.55 16.95
N ARG A 3 66.27 -2.75 17.44
CA ARG A 3 64.81 -2.70 17.21
C ARG A 3 64.29 -1.37 17.78
N VAL A 4 63.51 -0.64 16.98
CA VAL A 4 62.77 0.56 17.37
C VAL A 4 61.54 0.15 18.19
N GLY A 5 61.47 0.57 19.45
CA GLY A 5 60.29 0.41 20.32
C GLY A 5 59.28 1.52 20.04
N LYS A 6 58.25 1.22 19.26
CA LYS A 6 57.11 2.12 19.01
C LYS A 6 56.03 1.82 20.05
N HIS A 7 55.95 2.63 21.10
CA HIS A 7 54.82 2.61 22.04
C HIS A 7 53.55 3.02 21.30
N ARG A 8 52.64 2.06 21.15
CA ARG A 8 51.27 2.27 20.66
C ARG A 8 50.41 2.44 21.91
N ALA A 9 50.06 3.68 22.23
CA ALA A 9 49.05 3.95 23.25
C ALA A 9 47.70 3.40 22.74
N GLU A 10 47.21 2.37 23.39
CA GLU A 10 45.85 1.85 23.20
C GLU A 10 44.88 2.91 23.73
N ALA A 11 44.12 3.53 22.81
CA ALA A 11 43.00 4.37 23.19
C ALA A 11 41.97 3.50 23.90
N ALA A 12 41.82 3.71 25.21
CA ALA A 12 40.79 3.11 26.03
C ALA A 12 39.41 3.37 25.38
N GLY A 13 38.69 2.29 25.09
CA GLY A 13 37.37 2.35 24.49
C GLY A 13 36.37 2.99 25.44
N GLU A 14 35.94 4.21 25.15
CA GLU A 14 34.69 4.75 25.68
C GLU A 14 33.54 3.86 25.21
N SER A 15 32.91 3.17 26.16
CA SER A 15 31.65 2.48 25.94
C SER A 15 30.62 3.48 25.39
N PRO A 16 29.90 3.16 24.30
CA PRO A 16 28.91 4.08 23.76
C PRO A 16 27.86 4.41 24.83
N PRO A 17 27.38 5.67 24.90
CA PRO A 17 26.42 6.08 25.91
C PRO A 17 25.16 5.19 25.84
N PRO A 18 24.54 4.87 27.00
CA PRO A 18 23.33 4.07 27.04
C PRO A 18 22.27 4.71 26.16
N THR A 19 21.67 3.92 25.26
CA THR A 19 20.58 4.40 24.42
C THR A 19 19.44 4.87 25.30
N PRO A 20 18.92 6.10 25.11
CA PRO A 20 17.80 6.59 25.91
C PRO A 20 16.61 5.63 25.79
N PRO A 21 15.79 5.49 26.85
CA PRO A 21 14.64 4.61 26.84
C PRO A 21 13.68 4.99 25.71
N TYR A 22 13.11 3.97 25.06
CA TYR A 22 12.16 4.16 23.97
C TYR A 22 10.96 4.98 24.43
N ASP A 23 10.69 6.11 23.77
CA ASP A 23 9.55 6.96 24.08
C ASP A 23 8.24 6.22 23.76
N ARG A 24 7.50 5.85 24.80
CA ARG A 24 6.23 5.12 24.70
C ARG A 24 5.01 6.02 24.48
N ARG A 25 5.16 7.35 24.57
CA ARG A 25 4.07 8.31 24.36
C ARG A 25 3.32 8.10 23.04
N PRO A 26 3.99 7.88 21.89
CA PRO A 26 3.29 7.64 20.62
C PRO A 26 2.40 6.39 20.67
N LEU A 27 2.81 5.31 21.36
CA LEU A 27 2.03 4.09 21.45
C LEU A 27 0.81 4.27 22.34
N HIS A 28 0.98 4.90 23.51
CA HIS A 28 -0.15 5.17 24.40
C HIS A 28 -1.16 6.12 23.75
N PHE A 29 -0.67 7.14 23.04
CA PHE A 29 -1.53 8.07 22.32
C PHE A 29 -2.25 7.38 21.15
N ALA A 30 -1.57 6.52 20.39
CA ALA A 30 -2.22 5.71 19.35
C ALA A 30 -3.31 4.80 19.93
N ALA A 31 -3.04 4.10 21.05
CA ALA A 31 -4.03 3.24 21.70
C ALA A 31 -5.25 4.03 22.17
N PHE A 32 -5.05 5.21 22.76
CA PHE A 32 -6.13 6.12 23.12
C PHE A 32 -6.95 6.53 21.90
N LEU A 33 -6.30 6.96 20.81
CA LEU A 33 -6.99 7.37 19.58
C LEU A 33 -7.79 6.23 18.97
N LEU A 34 -7.28 5.00 18.97
CA LEU A 34 -8.02 3.83 18.46
C LEU A 34 -9.29 3.56 19.27
N LEU A 35 -9.24 3.70 20.59
CA LEU A 35 -10.43 3.55 21.45
C LEU A 35 -11.42 4.70 21.23
N ALA A 36 -10.93 5.93 21.13
CA ALA A 36 -11.76 7.10 20.86
C ALA A 36 -12.45 7.01 19.49
N ASP A 37 -11.73 6.61 18.45
CA ASP A 37 -12.29 6.42 17.11
C ASP A 37 -13.24 5.22 17.04
N ALA A 38 -12.99 4.15 17.80
CA ALA A 38 -13.94 3.04 17.89
C ALA A 38 -15.28 3.51 18.48
N ALA A 39 -15.25 4.33 19.54
CA ALA A 39 -16.45 4.96 20.09
C ALA A 39 -17.10 5.92 19.08
N LEU A 40 -16.32 6.76 18.40
CA LEU A 40 -16.82 7.68 17.36
C LEU A 40 -17.50 6.91 16.23
N VAL A 41 -16.90 5.83 15.75
CA VAL A 41 -17.47 4.96 14.71
C VAL A 41 -18.80 4.35 15.17
N ALA A 42 -18.86 3.85 16.41
CA ALA A 42 -20.10 3.32 16.97
C ALA A 42 -21.21 4.41 17.02
N LEU A 43 -20.86 5.63 17.43
CA LEU A 43 -21.77 6.77 17.43
C LEU A 43 -22.21 7.15 16.01
N ILE A 44 -21.31 7.14 15.04
CA ILE A 44 -21.65 7.42 13.63
C ILE A 44 -22.64 6.38 13.12
N VAL A 45 -22.42 5.09 13.37
CA VAL A 45 -23.34 4.02 12.95
C VAL A 45 -24.70 4.16 13.63
N ALA A 46 -24.74 4.57 14.91
CA ALA A 46 -25.98 4.72 15.66
C ALA A 46 -26.80 5.97 15.25
N PHE A 47 -26.14 7.08 14.94
CA PHE A 47 -26.80 8.39 14.82
C PHE A 47 -26.77 9.01 13.42
N VAL A 48 -25.93 8.53 12.50
CA VAL A 48 -25.81 9.08 11.15
C VAL A 48 -26.46 8.15 10.14
N PRO A 49 -27.42 8.63 9.32
CA PRO A 49 -28.05 7.81 8.29
C PRO A 49 -27.04 7.21 7.31
N TYR A 50 -27.24 5.92 7.00
CA TYR A 50 -26.50 5.23 5.96
C TYR A 50 -26.71 5.91 4.60
N THR A 51 -25.63 6.05 3.82
CA THR A 51 -25.67 6.64 2.48
C THR A 51 -25.47 5.55 1.44
N LYS A 52 -26.57 5.09 0.85
CA LYS A 52 -26.56 4.10 -0.21
C LYS A 52 -25.88 4.67 -1.46
N ILE A 53 -24.78 4.02 -1.88
CA ILE A 53 -24.11 4.31 -3.14
C ILE A 53 -23.84 3.00 -3.88
N ASP A 54 -22.84 2.23 -3.44
CA ASP A 54 -22.38 1.07 -4.20
C ASP A 54 -22.77 -0.28 -3.58
N TRP A 55 -23.25 -0.33 -2.33
CA TRP A 55 -23.49 -1.59 -1.62
C TRP A 55 -24.41 -2.55 -2.38
N ASP A 56 -25.55 -2.06 -2.85
CA ASP A 56 -26.52 -2.88 -3.58
C ASP A 56 -25.96 -3.37 -4.91
N ALA A 57 -25.21 -2.52 -5.62
CA ALA A 57 -24.50 -2.93 -6.83
C ALA A 57 -23.46 -4.02 -6.53
N TYR A 58 -22.72 -3.92 -5.42
CA TYR A 58 -21.81 -4.98 -4.99
C TYR A 58 -22.55 -6.27 -4.66
N MET A 59 -23.70 -6.20 -3.99
CA MET A 59 -24.49 -7.39 -3.65
C MET A 59 -25.06 -8.08 -4.90
N ALA A 60 -25.54 -7.31 -5.88
CA ALA A 60 -26.03 -7.83 -7.16
C ALA A 60 -24.89 -8.49 -7.98
N GLN A 61 -23.71 -7.87 -8.03
CA GLN A 61 -22.54 -8.45 -8.70
C GLN A 61 -22.09 -9.76 -8.04
N VAL A 62 -22.18 -9.84 -6.71
CA VAL A 62 -21.89 -11.08 -5.96
C VAL A 62 -22.96 -12.14 -6.21
N ASP A 63 -24.24 -11.78 -6.32
CA ASP A 63 -25.31 -12.73 -6.64
C ASP A 63 -25.06 -13.43 -7.97
N ALA A 64 -24.80 -12.66 -9.03
CA ALA A 64 -24.48 -13.22 -10.35
C ALA A 64 -23.28 -14.18 -10.26
N PHE A 65 -22.23 -13.81 -9.53
CA PHE A 65 -21.07 -14.68 -9.33
C PHE A 65 -21.40 -15.98 -8.58
N VAL A 66 -22.16 -15.90 -7.49
CA VAL A 66 -22.55 -17.07 -6.68
C VAL A 66 -23.50 -17.99 -7.45
N GLU A 67 -24.33 -17.44 -8.33
CA GLU A 67 -25.20 -18.19 -9.25
C GLU A 67 -24.43 -18.86 -10.40
N GLY A 68 -23.12 -18.63 -10.52
CA GLY A 68 -22.24 -19.31 -11.47
C GLY A 68 -21.89 -18.49 -12.72
N GLU A 69 -22.14 -17.17 -12.73
CA GLU A 69 -21.72 -16.31 -13.83
C GLU A 69 -20.21 -16.03 -13.75
N TRP A 70 -19.49 -16.41 -14.81
CA TRP A 70 -18.04 -16.24 -14.95
C TRP A 70 -17.66 -15.31 -16.12
N ASP A 71 -18.61 -14.79 -16.87
CA ASP A 71 -18.39 -13.78 -17.89
C ASP A 71 -18.51 -12.37 -17.27
N TYR A 72 -17.38 -11.69 -17.12
CA TYR A 72 -17.30 -10.32 -16.57
C TYR A 72 -18.13 -9.29 -17.36
N THR A 73 -18.52 -9.58 -18.61
CA THR A 73 -19.39 -8.68 -19.38
C THR A 73 -20.85 -8.74 -18.96
N LYS A 74 -21.25 -9.80 -18.23
CA LYS A 74 -22.61 -10.04 -17.76
C LYS A 74 -22.81 -9.76 -16.28
N ILE A 75 -21.71 -9.55 -15.54
CA ILE A 75 -21.77 -9.20 -14.11
C ILE A 75 -21.87 -7.68 -13.98
N GLU A 76 -23.04 -7.19 -13.58
CA GLU A 76 -23.30 -5.76 -13.37
C GLU A 76 -24.24 -5.52 -12.18
N GLY A 77 -24.30 -4.28 -11.72
CA GLY A 77 -25.28 -3.83 -10.72
C GLY A 77 -25.76 -2.42 -11.05
N ASP A 78 -26.58 -1.83 -10.18
CA ASP A 78 -27.21 -0.52 -10.42
C ASP A 78 -26.22 0.62 -10.73
N THR A 79 -24.97 0.52 -10.26
CA THR A 79 -23.92 1.53 -10.50
C THR A 79 -23.01 1.19 -11.69
N GLY A 80 -23.31 0.13 -12.43
CA GLY A 80 -22.65 -0.28 -13.66
C GLY A 80 -21.98 -1.66 -13.60
N PRO A 81 -21.16 -1.98 -14.61
CA PRO A 81 -20.54 -3.31 -14.75
C PRO A 81 -19.53 -3.59 -13.63
N LEU A 82 -19.20 -4.87 -13.44
CA LEU A 82 -18.09 -5.30 -12.61
C LEU A 82 -16.76 -4.94 -13.28
N VAL A 83 -15.90 -4.34 -12.46
CA VAL A 83 -14.69 -3.64 -12.92
C VAL A 83 -13.54 -3.78 -11.95
N TYR A 84 -13.74 -4.59 -10.92
CA TYR A 84 -12.74 -4.95 -9.94
C TYR A 84 -12.20 -6.34 -10.28
N PRO A 85 -10.93 -6.65 -10.01
CA PRO A 85 -10.44 -8.01 -10.23
C PRO A 85 -11.10 -9.02 -9.28
N ALA A 86 -10.86 -10.31 -9.53
CA ALA A 86 -11.60 -11.40 -8.90
C ALA A 86 -11.56 -11.42 -7.37
N GLY A 87 -10.53 -10.86 -6.75
CA GLY A 87 -10.43 -10.73 -5.28
C GLY A 87 -11.62 -10.00 -4.66
N PHE A 88 -12.20 -9.03 -5.38
CA PHE A 88 -13.42 -8.34 -4.95
C PHE A 88 -14.59 -9.31 -4.74
N LEU A 89 -14.85 -10.18 -5.71
CA LEU A 89 -15.96 -11.13 -5.66
C LEU A 89 -15.81 -12.08 -4.48
N TYR A 90 -14.62 -12.61 -4.23
CA TYR A 90 -14.38 -13.49 -3.07
C TYR A 90 -14.56 -12.77 -1.73
N VAL A 91 -14.01 -11.57 -1.60
CA VAL A 91 -14.14 -10.77 -0.37
C VAL A 91 -15.61 -10.46 -0.12
N TYR A 92 -16.34 -9.96 -1.12
CA TYR A 92 -17.75 -9.57 -0.93
C TYR A 92 -18.70 -10.76 -0.83
N SER A 93 -18.35 -11.93 -1.39
CA SER A 93 -19.05 -13.19 -1.13
C SER A 93 -18.93 -13.59 0.34
N ALA A 94 -17.73 -13.49 0.93
CA ALA A 94 -17.52 -13.76 2.35
C ALA A 94 -18.24 -12.75 3.24
N ILE A 95 -18.23 -11.46 2.88
CA ILE A 95 -19.00 -10.42 3.58
C ILE A 95 -20.49 -10.78 3.54
N LYS A 96 -21.03 -11.05 2.37
CA LYS A 96 -22.46 -11.37 2.19
C LYS A 96 -22.86 -12.59 3.01
N PHE A 97 -22.03 -13.62 3.05
CA PHE A 97 -22.24 -14.79 3.90
C PHE A 97 -22.29 -14.44 5.39
N LEU A 98 -21.38 -13.58 5.87
CA LEU A 98 -21.30 -13.17 7.28
C LEU A 98 -22.41 -12.20 7.70
N THR A 99 -22.88 -11.35 6.79
CA THR A 99 -23.85 -10.28 7.09
C THR A 99 -25.26 -10.58 6.61
N ALA A 100 -25.46 -11.73 5.95
CA ALA A 100 -26.67 -12.04 5.19
C ALA A 100 -27.05 -10.94 4.17
N GLY A 101 -26.06 -10.18 3.68
CA GLY A 101 -26.27 -9.02 2.79
C GLY A 101 -26.88 -7.79 3.48
N GLN A 102 -27.09 -7.82 4.80
CA GLN A 102 -27.69 -6.72 5.53
C GLN A 102 -26.70 -5.57 5.79
N VAL A 103 -27.19 -4.34 5.68
CA VAL A 103 -26.38 -3.12 5.83
C VAL A 103 -25.84 -2.98 7.26
N PHE A 104 -26.66 -3.15 8.29
CA PHE A 104 -26.22 -2.90 9.67
C PHE A 104 -25.07 -3.83 10.12
N PRO A 105 -25.14 -5.17 9.94
CA PRO A 105 -23.99 -6.04 10.21
C PRO A 105 -22.76 -5.70 9.36
N ALA A 106 -22.95 -5.26 8.10
CA ALA A 106 -21.86 -4.78 7.27
C ALA A 106 -21.23 -3.49 7.81
N GLN A 107 -22.00 -2.53 8.33
CA GLN A 107 -21.47 -1.33 8.99
C GLN A 107 -20.61 -1.67 10.20
N ILE A 108 -21.00 -2.67 11.00
CA ILE A 108 -20.18 -3.15 12.13
C ILE A 108 -18.87 -3.75 11.61
N LEU A 109 -18.93 -4.61 10.59
CA LEU A 109 -17.74 -5.21 9.97
C LEU A 109 -16.78 -4.14 9.43
N PHE A 110 -17.31 -3.17 8.68
CA PHE A 110 -16.51 -2.06 8.15
C PHE A 110 -16.00 -1.12 9.24
N GLY A 111 -16.71 -0.99 10.36
CA GLY A 111 -16.23 -0.29 11.55
C GLY A 111 -15.01 -0.97 12.16
N VAL A 112 -15.04 -2.30 12.31
CA VAL A 112 -13.86 -3.07 12.75
C VAL A 112 -12.72 -2.93 11.74
N LEU A 113 -13.02 -3.06 10.44
CA LEU A 113 -12.03 -2.88 9.37
C LEU A 113 -11.38 -1.50 9.40
N TYR A 114 -12.15 -0.45 9.69
CA TYR A 114 -11.64 0.91 9.86
C TYR A 114 -10.62 1.00 10.99
N ILE A 115 -10.94 0.46 12.17
CA ILE A 115 -10.03 0.47 13.33
C ILE A 115 -8.77 -0.34 13.04
N VAL A 116 -8.89 -1.49 12.36
CA VAL A 116 -7.74 -2.27 11.90
C VAL A 116 -6.88 -1.44 10.94
N ASN A 117 -7.47 -0.81 9.93
CA ASN A 117 -6.75 0.03 8.98
C ASN A 117 -6.05 1.21 9.67
N LEU A 118 -6.74 1.91 10.56
CA LEU A 118 -6.18 3.02 11.33
C LEU A 118 -5.01 2.56 12.20
N SER A 119 -5.11 1.38 12.83
CA SER A 119 -4.03 0.82 13.63
C SER A 119 -2.78 0.52 12.80
N LEU A 120 -2.95 -0.01 11.58
CA LEU A 120 -1.86 -0.27 10.65
C LEU A 120 -1.19 1.04 10.23
N VAL A 121 -1.98 2.07 9.89
CA VAL A 121 -1.46 3.39 9.53
C VAL A 121 -0.70 4.01 10.70
N MET A 122 -1.27 4.04 11.90
CA MET A 122 -0.58 4.56 13.10
C MET A 122 0.71 3.79 13.38
N LEU A 123 0.72 2.47 13.22
CA LEU A 123 1.93 1.65 13.36
C LEU A 123 3.03 2.06 12.36
N LEU A 124 2.68 2.35 11.10
CA LEU A 124 3.62 2.88 10.11
C LEU A 124 4.22 4.22 10.58
N TYR A 125 3.40 5.14 11.08
CA TYR A 125 3.87 6.45 11.58
C TYR A 125 4.75 6.31 12.82
N VAL A 126 4.33 5.53 13.81
CA VAL A 126 5.11 5.26 15.04
C VAL A 126 6.44 4.61 14.69
N LYS A 127 6.46 3.68 13.72
CA LYS A 127 7.67 2.93 13.35
C LYS A 127 8.63 3.74 12.48
N THR A 128 8.13 4.70 11.70
CA THR A 128 8.98 5.56 10.87
C THR A 128 9.71 6.62 11.68
N GLU A 129 9.16 7.03 12.84
CA GLU A 129 9.76 8.02 13.75
C GLU A 129 10.10 9.36 13.03
N VAL A 130 9.31 9.72 12.01
CA VAL A 130 9.51 10.94 11.21
C VAL A 130 8.72 12.13 11.75
N LEU A 131 7.53 11.87 12.32
CA LEU A 131 6.62 12.91 12.79
C LEU A 131 6.48 12.90 14.31
N PRO A 132 6.15 14.05 14.93
CA PRO A 132 5.85 14.10 16.36
C PRO A 132 4.58 13.30 16.70
N TRP A 133 4.50 12.77 17.92
CA TRP A 133 3.42 11.88 18.35
C TRP A 133 2.02 12.51 18.23
N TRP A 134 1.89 13.83 18.42
CA TRP A 134 0.60 14.53 18.31
C TRP A 134 0.04 14.49 16.89
N ALA A 135 0.89 14.31 15.86
CA ALA A 135 0.46 14.22 14.46
C ALA A 135 -0.41 12.97 14.21
N LEU A 136 -0.33 11.95 15.07
CA LEU A 136 -1.23 10.80 15.02
C LEU A 136 -2.70 11.20 15.17
N GLY A 137 -2.99 12.28 15.91
CA GLY A 137 -4.35 12.80 16.06
C GLY A 137 -4.96 13.22 14.72
N LEU A 138 -4.15 13.77 13.80
CA LEU A 138 -4.62 14.19 12.48
C LEU A 138 -5.13 13.02 11.63
N LEU A 139 -4.66 11.79 11.89
CA LEU A 139 -5.09 10.59 11.17
C LEU A 139 -6.54 10.20 11.50
N SER A 140 -7.03 10.59 12.68
CA SER A 140 -8.39 10.33 13.17
C SER A 140 -9.40 11.43 12.82
N LEU A 141 -8.97 12.59 12.32
CA LEU A 141 -9.90 13.72 12.09
C LEU A 141 -10.66 13.66 10.75
N SER A 142 -10.42 12.63 9.93
CA SER A 142 -10.95 12.60 8.57
C SER A 142 -12.41 12.14 8.52
N LYS A 143 -13.35 13.10 8.50
CA LYS A 143 -14.79 12.84 8.26
C LYS A 143 -15.03 12.01 6.99
N ARG A 144 -14.23 12.26 5.94
CA ARG A 144 -14.37 11.55 4.65
C ARG A 144 -14.04 10.05 4.80
N VAL A 145 -12.97 9.71 5.52
CA VAL A 145 -12.57 8.31 5.70
C VAL A 145 -13.61 7.56 6.51
N HIS A 146 -14.10 8.13 7.61
CA HIS A 146 -15.22 7.56 8.37
C HIS A 146 -16.42 7.28 7.47
N SER A 147 -16.84 8.26 6.69
CA SER A 147 -17.97 8.12 5.78
C SER A 147 -17.74 7.05 4.69
N ILE A 148 -16.52 6.93 4.15
CA ILE A 148 -16.18 5.88 3.16
C ILE A 148 -16.30 4.49 3.77
N PHE A 149 -15.78 4.28 4.98
CA PHE A 149 -15.83 2.99 5.65
C PHE A 149 -17.25 2.64 6.11
N VAL A 150 -17.86 3.45 6.97
CA VAL A 150 -19.05 3.01 7.72
C VAL A 150 -20.38 3.53 7.19
N LEU A 151 -20.37 4.52 6.28
CA LEU A 151 -21.60 5.05 5.68
C LEU A 151 -21.78 4.70 4.21
N ARG A 152 -20.71 4.30 3.51
CA ARG A 152 -20.75 3.94 2.08
C ARG A 152 -20.35 2.49 1.79
N LEU A 153 -19.59 1.86 2.68
CA LEU A 153 -19.15 0.45 2.57
C LEU A 153 -18.35 0.16 1.28
N PHE A 154 -17.49 1.10 0.88
CA PHE A 154 -16.74 1.02 -0.38
C PHE A 154 -15.66 -0.07 -0.38
N ASN A 155 -15.48 -0.70 -1.55
CA ASN A 155 -14.45 -1.71 -1.78
C ASN A 155 -13.03 -1.22 -1.45
N ASP A 156 -12.77 0.09 -1.63
CA ASP A 156 -11.51 0.75 -1.27
C ASP A 156 -11.05 0.44 0.16
N CYS A 157 -11.98 0.23 1.10
CA CYS A 157 -11.66 -0.05 2.49
C CYS A 157 -10.82 -1.32 2.62
N PHE A 158 -11.21 -2.40 1.94
CA PHE A 158 -10.48 -3.67 1.95
C PHE A 158 -9.16 -3.54 1.19
N ALA A 159 -9.19 -2.98 -0.02
CA ALA A 159 -7.98 -2.81 -0.83
C ALA A 159 -6.90 -2.01 -0.08
N MET A 160 -7.28 -0.90 0.54
CA MET A 160 -6.34 -0.05 1.28
C MET A 160 -5.88 -0.69 2.60
N THR A 161 -6.73 -1.46 3.29
CA THR A 161 -6.31 -2.19 4.50
C THR A 161 -5.25 -3.23 4.17
N PHE A 162 -5.43 -4.01 3.10
CA PHE A 162 -4.44 -4.98 2.63
C PHE A 162 -3.15 -4.28 2.18
N LEU A 163 -3.25 -3.14 1.48
CA LEU A 163 -2.07 -2.36 1.12
C LEU A 163 -1.29 -1.88 2.35
N HIS A 164 -1.94 -1.31 3.36
CA HIS A 164 -1.27 -0.89 4.59
C HIS A 164 -0.67 -2.07 5.36
N ALA A 165 -1.35 -3.22 5.39
CA ALA A 165 -0.80 -4.46 5.96
C ALA A 165 0.46 -4.92 5.21
N ALA A 166 0.46 -4.88 3.88
CA ALA A 166 1.63 -5.15 3.05
C ALA A 166 2.80 -4.20 3.39
N MET A 167 2.52 -2.91 3.53
CA MET A 167 3.53 -1.91 3.91
C MET A 167 4.12 -2.19 5.30
N VAL A 168 3.28 -2.56 6.29
CA VAL A 168 3.75 -2.95 7.62
C VAL A 168 4.68 -4.15 7.51
N LEU A 169 4.27 -5.22 6.80
CA LEU A 169 5.10 -6.41 6.60
C LEU A 169 6.45 -6.09 5.95
N ILE A 170 6.45 -5.22 4.93
CA ILE A 170 7.67 -4.76 4.27
C ILE A 170 8.56 -3.98 5.23
N MET A 171 8.00 -3.11 6.07
CA MET A 171 8.74 -2.38 7.12
C MET A 171 9.40 -3.31 8.14
N TYR A 172 8.79 -4.46 8.42
CA TYR A 172 9.36 -5.53 9.26
C TYR A 172 10.21 -6.54 8.47
N HIS A 173 10.62 -6.19 7.24
CA HIS A 173 11.47 -7.01 6.36
C HIS A 173 10.86 -8.36 5.94
N LYS A 174 9.53 -8.55 6.06
CA LYS A 174 8.79 -9.72 5.59
C LYS A 174 8.38 -9.54 4.12
N TRP A 175 9.36 -9.38 3.25
CA TRP A 175 9.17 -8.97 1.85
C TRP A 175 8.26 -9.87 1.01
N TYR A 176 8.47 -11.19 1.05
CA TYR A 176 7.68 -12.14 0.26
C TYR A 176 6.21 -12.11 0.65
N LEU A 177 5.93 -12.20 1.96
CA LEU A 177 4.57 -12.11 2.48
C LEU A 177 3.96 -10.74 2.19
N GLY A 178 4.72 -9.65 2.39
CA GLY A 178 4.27 -8.30 2.07
C GLY A 178 3.84 -8.16 0.61
N LEU A 179 4.57 -8.78 -0.33
CA LEU A 179 4.21 -8.73 -1.74
C LEU A 179 3.04 -9.64 -2.11
N VAL A 180 2.87 -10.79 -1.44
CA VAL A 180 1.67 -11.61 -1.55
C VAL A 180 0.43 -10.83 -1.08
N ILE A 181 0.52 -10.15 0.07
CA ILE A 181 -0.57 -9.31 0.59
C ILE A 181 -0.80 -8.07 -0.30
N PHE A 182 0.25 -7.48 -0.87
CA PHE A 182 0.12 -6.41 -1.87
C PHE A 182 -0.64 -6.90 -3.10
N SER A 183 -0.33 -8.11 -3.57
CA SER A 183 -1.06 -8.74 -4.69
C SER A 183 -2.52 -9.00 -4.32
N ALA A 184 -2.82 -9.45 -3.10
CA ALA A 184 -4.20 -9.56 -2.62
C ALA A 184 -4.94 -8.20 -2.63
N ALA A 185 -4.27 -7.10 -2.30
CA ALA A 185 -4.85 -5.76 -2.42
C ALA A 185 -5.16 -5.40 -3.89
N VAL A 186 -4.25 -5.72 -4.82
CA VAL A 186 -4.45 -5.51 -6.26
C VAL A 186 -5.62 -6.34 -6.79
N SER A 187 -5.78 -7.59 -6.33
CA SER A 187 -6.90 -8.43 -6.77
C SER A 187 -8.26 -7.93 -6.27
N ILE A 188 -8.29 -7.10 -5.22
CA ILE A 188 -9.51 -6.45 -4.73
C ILE A 188 -9.78 -5.15 -5.52
N LYS A 189 -8.74 -4.34 -5.76
CA LYS A 189 -8.86 -3.11 -6.55
C LYS A 189 -7.56 -2.80 -7.29
N MET A 190 -7.64 -2.71 -8.61
CA MET A 190 -6.47 -2.52 -9.48
C MET A 190 -5.69 -1.22 -9.22
N ASN A 191 -6.32 -0.17 -8.65
CA ASN A 191 -5.66 1.11 -8.37
C ASN A 191 -4.45 0.98 -7.43
N VAL A 192 -4.36 -0.11 -6.66
CA VAL A 192 -3.19 -0.41 -5.84
C VAL A 192 -1.91 -0.59 -6.69
N LEU A 193 -2.03 -0.89 -7.99
CA LEU A 193 -0.89 -0.95 -8.92
C LEU A 193 -0.14 0.39 -9.03
N LEU A 194 -0.76 1.53 -8.69
CA LEU A 194 -0.09 2.83 -8.66
C LEU A 194 1.10 2.87 -7.69
N PHE A 195 1.12 2.00 -6.68
CA PHE A 195 2.23 1.87 -5.73
C PHE A 195 3.38 0.98 -6.26
N ALA A 196 3.12 0.16 -7.28
CA ALA A 196 4.06 -0.85 -7.79
C ALA A 196 5.42 -0.30 -8.26
N PRO A 197 5.51 0.86 -8.95
CA PRO A 197 6.81 1.41 -9.37
C PRO A 197 7.72 1.73 -8.18
N SER A 198 7.17 2.36 -7.14
CA SER A 198 7.91 2.70 -5.92
C SER A 198 8.30 1.45 -5.13
N LEU A 199 7.41 0.46 -5.07
CA LEU A 199 7.67 -0.82 -4.41
C LEU A 199 8.77 -1.60 -5.12
N LEU A 200 8.74 -1.69 -6.45
CA LEU A 200 9.80 -2.34 -7.24
C LEU A 200 11.16 -1.69 -6.97
N LEU A 201 11.21 -0.35 -6.93
CA LEU A 201 12.45 0.35 -6.61
C LEU A 201 12.97 0.01 -5.21
N LEU A 202 12.08 -0.02 -4.20
CA LEU A 202 12.44 -0.44 -2.85
C LEU A 202 12.93 -1.89 -2.80
N MET A 203 12.30 -2.79 -3.53
CA MET A 203 12.73 -4.19 -3.63
C MET A 203 14.13 -4.28 -4.27
N LEU A 204 14.38 -3.59 -5.39
CA LEU A 204 15.70 -3.59 -6.03
C LEU A 204 16.81 -3.08 -5.08
N LYS A 205 16.47 -2.17 -4.15
CA LYS A 205 17.39 -1.66 -3.11
C LYS A 205 17.53 -2.62 -1.92
N ALA A 206 16.49 -3.35 -1.55
CA ALA A 206 16.47 -4.16 -0.33
C ALA A 206 16.84 -5.64 -0.52
N MET A 207 16.65 -6.21 -1.72
CA MET A 207 16.86 -7.63 -2.00
C MET A 207 17.66 -7.86 -3.29
N SER A 208 18.16 -9.09 -3.47
CA SER A 208 18.82 -9.53 -4.69
C SER A 208 17.83 -9.67 -5.86
N ILE A 209 18.31 -9.66 -7.10
CA ILE A 209 17.45 -9.82 -8.30
C ILE A 209 16.68 -11.14 -8.27
N LYS A 210 17.30 -12.23 -7.80
CA LYS A 210 16.59 -13.51 -7.55
C LYS A 210 15.47 -13.34 -6.53
N GLY A 211 15.74 -12.63 -5.44
CA GLY A 211 14.73 -12.33 -4.43
C GLY A 211 13.55 -11.56 -5.01
N VAL A 212 13.82 -10.54 -5.82
CA VAL A 212 12.79 -9.76 -6.54
C VAL A 212 11.96 -10.67 -7.43
N PHE A 213 12.63 -11.52 -8.23
CA PHE A 213 11.97 -12.43 -9.14
C PHE A 213 11.02 -13.40 -8.42
N PHE A 214 11.49 -14.09 -7.37
CA PHE A 214 10.65 -15.04 -6.62
C PHE A 214 9.51 -14.37 -5.87
N ALA A 215 9.72 -13.15 -5.37
CA ALA A 215 8.66 -12.38 -4.75
C ALA A 215 7.57 -12.04 -5.81
N LEU A 216 7.97 -11.49 -6.96
CA LEU A 216 7.05 -11.17 -8.06
C LEU A 216 6.32 -12.43 -8.57
N LEU A 217 7.01 -13.57 -8.65
CA LEU A 217 6.41 -14.84 -9.03
C LEU A 217 5.30 -15.26 -8.05
N GLY A 218 5.53 -15.13 -6.74
CA GLY A 218 4.51 -15.40 -5.72
C GLY A 218 3.31 -14.46 -5.84
N ALA A 219 3.54 -13.18 -6.12
CA ALA A 219 2.48 -12.21 -6.36
C ALA A 219 1.65 -12.54 -7.62
N ALA A 220 2.32 -12.93 -8.71
CA ALA A 220 1.67 -13.33 -9.96
C ALA A 220 0.89 -14.64 -9.80
N ALA A 221 1.45 -15.62 -9.08
CA ALA A 221 0.76 -16.87 -8.77
C ALA A 221 -0.55 -16.64 -8.03
N LEU A 222 -0.59 -15.70 -7.08
CA LEU A 222 -1.84 -15.33 -6.41
C LEU A 222 -2.87 -14.72 -7.38
N GLN A 223 -2.46 -13.85 -8.30
CA GLN A 223 -3.37 -13.26 -9.30
C GLN A 223 -3.96 -14.34 -10.21
N VAL A 224 -3.13 -15.28 -10.67
CA VAL A 224 -3.59 -16.41 -11.50
C VAL A 224 -4.54 -17.31 -10.70
N LEU A 225 -4.21 -17.61 -9.45
CA LEU A 225 -5.05 -18.45 -8.60
C LEU A 225 -6.43 -17.84 -8.37
N LEU A 226 -6.49 -16.56 -7.99
CA LEU A 226 -7.77 -15.87 -7.77
C LEU A 226 -8.52 -15.63 -9.08
N GLY A 227 -7.81 -15.36 -10.18
CA GLY A 227 -8.43 -15.16 -11.49
C GLY A 227 -8.82 -16.47 -12.20
N MET A 228 -8.42 -17.63 -11.69
CA MET A 228 -8.42 -18.90 -12.44
C MET A 228 -9.78 -19.23 -13.07
N PRO A 229 -10.93 -19.16 -12.37
CA PRO A 229 -12.22 -19.51 -12.98
C PRO A 229 -12.51 -18.68 -14.22
N PHE A 230 -12.24 -17.38 -14.16
CA PHE A 230 -12.48 -16.42 -15.22
C PHE A 230 -11.42 -16.50 -16.33
N LEU A 231 -10.16 -16.77 -15.98
CA LEU A 231 -9.08 -16.94 -16.94
C LEU A 231 -9.24 -18.20 -17.80
N LEU A 232 -9.87 -19.24 -17.27
CA LEU A 232 -10.11 -20.48 -18.00
C LEU A 232 -11.37 -20.42 -18.89
N SER A 233 -12.40 -19.67 -18.49
CA SER A 233 -13.66 -19.55 -19.23
C SER A 233 -13.72 -18.35 -20.17
N HIS A 234 -13.38 -17.15 -19.66
CA HIS A 234 -13.55 -15.86 -20.33
C HIS A 234 -12.35 -14.91 -20.10
N PRO A 235 -11.13 -15.27 -20.55
CA PRO A 235 -9.91 -14.55 -20.22
C PRO A 235 -9.89 -13.11 -20.76
N VAL A 236 -10.43 -12.88 -21.96
CA VAL A 236 -10.41 -11.55 -22.59
C VAL A 236 -11.36 -10.61 -21.86
N GLU A 237 -12.56 -11.09 -21.55
CA GLU A 237 -13.61 -10.39 -20.82
C GLU A 237 -13.12 -10.04 -19.41
N TYR A 238 -12.49 -11.01 -18.72
CA TYR A 238 -11.92 -10.78 -17.39
C TYR A 238 -10.86 -9.67 -17.41
N ILE A 239 -9.81 -9.84 -18.23
CA ILE A 239 -8.67 -8.89 -18.22
C ILE A 239 -9.11 -7.50 -18.69
N SER A 240 -9.93 -7.41 -19.74
CA SER A 240 -10.38 -6.12 -20.29
C SER A 240 -11.33 -5.34 -19.36
N ARG A 241 -12.09 -6.03 -18.50
CA ARG A 241 -12.99 -5.40 -17.52
C ARG A 241 -12.29 -5.11 -16.18
N ALA A 242 -11.58 -6.10 -15.62
CA ALA A 242 -10.93 -6.02 -14.32
C ALA A 242 -9.73 -5.05 -14.29
N PHE A 243 -9.01 -4.93 -15.41
CA PHE A 243 -7.80 -4.09 -15.54
C PHE A 243 -7.97 -3.01 -16.62
N ASN A 244 -9.14 -2.37 -16.66
CA ASN A 244 -9.46 -1.36 -17.67
C ASN A 244 -8.82 0.00 -17.37
N LEU A 245 -7.66 0.27 -17.96
CA LEU A 245 -6.97 1.56 -17.87
C LEU A 245 -7.59 2.68 -18.73
N GLY A 246 -8.53 2.35 -19.63
CA GLY A 246 -9.17 3.30 -20.54
C GLY A 246 -10.44 3.94 -19.98
N ARG A 247 -10.84 3.60 -18.74
CA ARG A 247 -12.06 4.17 -18.15
C ARG A 247 -11.90 5.66 -17.87
N VAL A 248 -12.92 6.41 -18.28
CA VAL A 248 -13.05 7.83 -18.00
C VAL A 248 -14.02 8.02 -16.83
N PHE A 249 -13.67 8.91 -15.90
CA PHE A 249 -14.57 9.30 -14.83
C PHE A 249 -15.74 10.12 -15.38
N ILE A 250 -16.92 9.95 -14.79
CA ILE A 250 -18.09 10.77 -15.11
C ILE A 250 -17.94 12.09 -14.35
N HIS A 251 -17.93 13.22 -15.06
CA HIS A 251 -17.74 14.55 -14.45
C HIS A 251 -18.77 14.84 -13.35
N PHE A 252 -20.02 14.40 -13.56
CA PHE A 252 -21.11 14.54 -12.59
C PHE A 252 -20.71 14.03 -11.19
N TRP A 253 -20.14 12.83 -11.11
CA TRP A 253 -19.74 12.17 -9.86
C TRP A 253 -18.35 12.56 -9.36
N SER A 254 -17.56 13.32 -10.15
CA SER A 254 -16.20 13.67 -9.76
C SER A 254 -16.17 14.73 -8.67
N VAL A 255 -15.38 14.48 -7.63
CA VAL A 255 -15.04 15.50 -6.61
C VAL A 255 -13.73 16.20 -6.98
N ASN A 256 -12.75 15.44 -7.48
CA ASN A 256 -11.48 15.99 -7.92
C ASN A 256 -11.65 16.65 -9.29
N PHE A 257 -11.03 17.81 -9.52
CA PHE A 257 -11.19 18.58 -10.75
C PHE A 257 -12.64 18.96 -11.10
N LYS A 258 -13.56 18.98 -10.13
CA LYS A 258 -14.96 19.38 -10.38
C LYS A 258 -15.09 20.81 -10.92
N PHE A 259 -14.13 21.68 -10.59
CA PHE A 259 -14.03 23.05 -11.10
C PHE A 259 -13.62 23.13 -12.58
N VAL A 260 -13.11 22.04 -13.17
CA VAL A 260 -12.74 21.99 -14.59
C VAL A 260 -14.00 21.72 -15.42
N PRO A 261 -14.27 22.47 -16.50
CA PRO A 261 -15.40 22.20 -17.38
C PRO A 261 -15.36 20.78 -17.94
N GLU A 262 -16.53 20.14 -18.09
CA GLU A 262 -16.65 18.74 -18.49
C GLU A 262 -15.87 18.42 -19.78
N LYS A 263 -15.95 19.31 -20.80
CA LYS A 263 -15.23 19.18 -22.07
C LYS A 263 -13.71 18.98 -21.92
N PHE A 264 -13.11 19.56 -20.89
CA PHE A 264 -11.69 19.40 -20.60
C PHE A 264 -11.44 18.23 -19.64
N PHE A 265 -12.35 18.00 -18.69
CA PHE A 265 -12.23 16.91 -17.72
C PHE A 265 -12.18 15.53 -18.38
N VAL A 266 -13.00 15.31 -19.42
CA VAL A 266 -13.04 14.03 -20.16
C VAL A 266 -12.00 13.94 -21.29
N SER A 267 -11.20 14.99 -21.50
CA SER A 267 -10.30 15.07 -22.65
C SER A 267 -9.06 14.17 -22.48
N LYS A 268 -8.63 13.54 -23.58
CA LYS A 268 -7.45 12.67 -23.59
C LYS A 268 -6.17 13.46 -23.37
N GLU A 269 -6.13 14.70 -23.82
CA GLU A 269 -5.00 15.61 -23.68
C GLU A 269 -4.73 15.91 -22.20
N LEU A 270 -5.79 16.21 -21.42
CA LEU A 270 -5.66 16.43 -19.98
C LEU A 270 -5.19 15.15 -19.27
N ALA A 271 -5.77 14.00 -19.59
CA ALA A 271 -5.38 12.72 -18.99
C ALA A 271 -3.90 12.38 -19.26
N VAL A 272 -3.45 12.53 -20.52
CA VAL A 272 -2.05 12.30 -20.92
C VAL A 272 -1.12 13.32 -20.26
N ALA A 273 -1.49 14.61 -20.22
CA ALA A 273 -0.69 15.65 -19.58
C ALA A 273 -0.50 15.37 -18.07
N LEU A 274 -1.57 14.99 -17.36
CA LEU A 274 -1.50 14.61 -15.94
C LEU A 274 -0.61 13.38 -15.74
N LEU A 275 -0.71 12.38 -16.62
CA LEU A 275 0.14 11.19 -16.56
C LEU A 275 1.61 11.52 -16.77
N VAL A 276 1.95 12.32 -17.79
CA VAL A 276 3.32 12.76 -18.05
C VAL A 276 3.87 13.54 -16.87
N LEU A 277 3.11 14.51 -16.33
CA LEU A 277 3.51 15.29 -15.17
C LEU A 277 3.78 14.39 -13.95
N HIS A 278 2.91 13.40 -13.71
CA HIS A 278 3.08 12.45 -12.63
C HIS A 278 4.35 11.60 -12.79
N LEU A 279 4.55 10.99 -13.96
CA LEU A 279 5.71 10.14 -14.25
C LEU A 279 7.02 10.94 -14.17
N THR A 280 7.05 12.16 -14.73
CA THR A 280 8.21 13.05 -14.62
C THR A 280 8.50 13.41 -13.17
N THR A 281 7.47 13.72 -12.37
CA THR A 281 7.66 14.00 -10.93
C THR A 281 8.27 12.80 -10.21
N LEU A 282 7.77 11.59 -10.46
CA LEU A 282 8.31 10.36 -9.88
C LEU A 282 9.76 10.11 -10.30
N LEU A 283 10.10 10.32 -11.57
CA LEU A 283 11.47 10.16 -12.09
C LEU A 283 12.44 11.17 -11.46
N VAL A 284 12.04 12.43 -11.35
CA VAL A 284 12.83 13.49 -10.70
C VAL A 284 13.08 13.13 -9.23
N PHE A 285 12.03 12.72 -8.49
CA PHE A 285 12.19 12.31 -7.09
C PHE A 285 13.06 11.06 -6.95
N ALA A 286 12.86 10.06 -7.81
CA ALA A 286 13.67 8.84 -7.82
C ALA A 286 15.15 9.16 -8.05
N HIS A 287 15.46 10.02 -9.02
CA HIS A 287 16.83 10.37 -9.38
C HIS A 287 17.51 11.27 -8.34
N TYR A 288 16.87 12.38 -7.95
CA TYR A 288 17.53 13.42 -7.16
C TYR A 288 17.32 13.28 -5.64
N LYS A 289 16.26 12.59 -5.19
CA LYS A 289 15.91 12.50 -3.77
C LYS A 289 16.04 11.09 -3.20
N TRP A 290 15.40 10.09 -3.82
CA TRP A 290 15.33 8.75 -3.26
C TRP A 290 16.60 7.92 -3.46
N LEU A 291 17.30 8.14 -4.58
CA LEU A 291 18.53 7.43 -4.95
C LEU A 291 19.77 8.35 -4.99
N LYS A 292 19.71 9.48 -4.28
CA LYS A 292 20.79 10.47 -4.24
C LYS A 292 22.12 9.83 -3.80
N HIS A 293 22.07 8.93 -2.81
CA HIS A 293 23.26 8.26 -2.27
C HIS A 293 23.77 7.11 -3.16
N GLU A 294 22.96 6.69 -4.12
CA GLU A 294 23.26 5.64 -5.10
C GLU A 294 23.67 6.21 -6.47
N GLY A 295 23.97 7.51 -6.56
CA GLY A 295 24.37 8.17 -7.82
C GLY A 295 23.22 8.44 -8.78
N GLY A 296 21.98 8.41 -8.29
CA GLY A 296 20.76 8.60 -9.07
C GLY A 296 20.22 7.32 -9.69
N LEU A 297 19.02 7.43 -10.28
CA LEU A 297 18.24 6.28 -10.77
C LEU A 297 18.98 5.44 -11.81
N PHE A 298 19.56 6.08 -12.82
CA PHE A 298 20.21 5.37 -13.93
C PHE A 298 21.49 4.66 -13.48
N HIS A 299 22.31 5.33 -12.66
CA HIS A 299 23.52 4.71 -12.09
C HIS A 299 23.15 3.52 -11.20
N PHE A 300 22.15 3.69 -10.33
CA PHE A 300 21.65 2.62 -9.48
C PHE A 300 21.21 1.41 -10.31
N LEU A 301 20.30 1.59 -11.29
CA LEU A 301 19.82 0.48 -12.12
C LEU A 301 20.97 -0.19 -12.88
N HIS A 302 21.86 0.59 -13.50
CA HIS A 302 23.03 0.03 -14.19
C HIS A 302 23.90 -0.82 -13.26
N SER A 303 24.19 -0.33 -12.05
CA SER A 303 24.97 -1.10 -11.07
C SER A 303 24.28 -2.40 -10.66
N ARG A 304 22.96 -2.38 -10.47
CA ARG A 304 22.19 -3.57 -10.05
C ARG A 304 22.17 -4.66 -11.10
N PHE A 305 22.05 -4.30 -12.38
CA PHE A 305 22.04 -5.27 -13.48
C PHE A 305 23.45 -5.70 -13.93
N LYS A 306 24.47 -4.82 -13.78
CA LYS A 306 25.87 -5.19 -14.03
C LYS A 306 26.43 -6.16 -12.99
N ASP A 307 26.04 -6.02 -11.72
CA ASP A 307 26.39 -6.99 -10.68
C ASP A 307 25.64 -8.33 -10.88
N ALA A 308 24.53 -8.33 -11.63
CA ALA A 308 23.71 -9.52 -11.88
C ALA A 308 24.21 -10.39 -13.05
N THR A 309 25.10 -9.91 -13.92
CA THR A 309 25.59 -10.67 -15.08
C THR A 309 26.66 -11.72 -14.75
N SER A 310 27.17 -11.76 -13.52
CA SER A 310 27.98 -12.90 -13.06
C SER A 310 27.07 -13.97 -12.46
N ILE A 311 26.78 -15.02 -13.22
CA ILE A 311 25.97 -16.19 -12.80
C ILE A 311 26.49 -16.79 -11.47
N ARG A 312 27.79 -16.68 -11.17
CA ARG A 312 28.40 -17.08 -9.88
C ARG A 312 28.04 -16.15 -8.71
N GLN A 313 27.90 -14.84 -8.93
CA GLN A 313 27.48 -13.90 -7.88
C GLN A 313 25.98 -13.98 -7.58
N LEU A 314 25.18 -14.44 -8.55
CA LEU A 314 23.76 -14.75 -8.38
C LEU A 314 23.51 -15.81 -7.27
N ILE A 315 24.47 -16.70 -7.01
CA ILE A 315 24.36 -17.78 -6.01
C ILE A 315 24.75 -17.30 -4.60
N PHE A 316 25.68 -16.33 -4.49
CA PHE A 316 26.31 -15.96 -3.21
C PHE A 316 26.19 -14.49 -2.80
N ALA A 317 25.42 -13.66 -3.53
CA ALA A 317 25.20 -12.27 -3.14
C ALA A 317 24.44 -12.18 -1.80
N LYS A 318 25.19 -12.15 -0.69
CA LYS A 318 24.67 -11.69 0.59
C LYS A 318 24.13 -10.27 0.39
N PRO A 319 22.97 -9.93 0.99
CA PRO A 319 22.47 -8.57 0.94
C PRO A 319 23.56 -7.64 1.47
N LYS A 320 24.06 -6.71 0.64
CA LYS A 320 24.85 -5.59 1.14
C LYS A 320 23.97 -4.90 2.17
N LEU A 321 24.48 -4.75 3.40
CA LEU A 321 23.79 -4.06 4.48
C LEU A 321 23.26 -2.74 3.93
N SER A 322 21.94 -2.58 3.91
CA SER A 322 21.29 -1.45 3.25
C SER A 322 21.86 -0.14 3.80
N THR A 323 22.05 0.84 2.93
CA THR A 323 22.36 2.23 3.31
C THR A 323 21.34 2.77 4.31
N LEU A 324 20.10 2.25 4.32
CA LEU A 324 19.08 2.51 5.34
C LEU A 324 19.50 2.10 6.77
N SER A 325 20.26 1.02 6.94
CA SER A 325 20.82 0.60 8.23
C SER A 325 21.95 1.53 8.69
N LYS A 326 22.78 2.01 7.74
CA LYS A 326 23.82 3.02 8.00
C LYS A 326 23.22 4.38 8.33
N GLU A 327 22.20 4.84 7.61
CA GLU A 327 21.50 6.10 7.87
C GLU A 327 20.78 6.09 9.23
N ARG A 328 20.21 4.95 9.65
CA ARG A 328 19.63 4.82 11.00
C ARG A 328 20.70 4.86 12.11
N LYS A 329 21.91 4.35 11.84
CA LYS A 329 23.09 4.52 12.74
C LYS A 329 23.62 5.95 12.74
N ILE A 330 23.65 6.63 11.59
CA ILE A 330 24.14 8.01 11.45
C ILE A 330 23.16 9.01 12.07
N LYS A 331 21.84 8.86 11.86
CA LYS A 331 20.82 9.69 12.54
C LYS A 331 20.84 9.54 14.06
N LYS A 332 21.16 8.36 14.60
CA LYS A 332 21.38 8.18 16.05
C LYS A 332 22.65 8.88 16.56
N GLY A 333 23.61 9.20 15.70
CA GLY A 333 24.84 9.92 16.06
C GLY A 333 24.76 11.44 15.99
N TYR A 334 23.80 12.00 15.23
CA TYR A 334 23.69 13.45 14.97
C TYR A 334 22.44 14.12 15.58
N GLY A 335 21.76 13.47 16.52
CA GLY A 335 20.58 14.03 17.20
C GLY A 335 20.83 15.23 18.13
N ASN A 336 22.07 15.74 18.22
CA ASN A 336 22.46 16.83 19.11
C ASN A 336 23.04 18.04 18.35
N LEU A 337 22.35 18.54 17.32
CA LEU A 337 22.47 19.95 16.97
C LEU A 337 21.15 20.66 17.26
N LYS A 338 21.12 21.32 18.42
CA LYS A 338 20.16 22.39 18.72
C LYS A 338 20.32 23.47 17.64
N ILE A 339 19.23 23.79 16.96
CA ILE A 339 18.84 25.15 16.62
C ILE A 339 17.37 25.26 16.97
#